data_AF-A0A4U0R0G6-F1
#
_entry.id   AF-A0A4U0R0G6-F1
#
_cell.length_a   1.000
_cell.length_b   1.000
_cell.length_c   1.000
_cell.angle_alpha   90.00
_cell.angle_beta   90.00
_cell.angle_gamma   90.00
#
_symmetry.space_group_name_H-M   'P 1'
#
loop_
_entity.id
_entity.type
_entity.pdbx_description
1 polymer ?
#
loop_
_entity_poly.entity_id
_entity_poly.type
_entity_poly.pdbx_seq_one_letter_code
_entity_poly.pdbx_strand_id
1 'polypeptide(L)'
;MLGEPLRRGSSARGPEDYTLSQDAPSAGRPTSTQHSSQHSSDDMLALVLNSLDDDKAEEVITIDLRGRTAIADHMVIASGRSSRQVGAIAEKLAERVKQVTGRSPRIEGKDAGDWVLIDTDDVIVHVFRPEVRDFYQLEKMWLPADALARSREPAEPSTYQPLV
;
A
#
# COMPACT_ATOMS: atom_id res chain seq x y z
N MET A 1 -28.79 -75.69 -23.81
CA MET A 1 -29.96 -74.94 -23.31
C MET A 1 -29.44 -73.93 -22.30
N LEU A 2 -29.04 -72.74 -22.77
CA LEU A 2 -29.84 -71.50 -22.86
C LEU A 2 -30.05 -70.83 -21.49
N GLY A 3 -29.42 -69.67 -21.29
CA GLY A 3 -29.75 -68.72 -20.23
C GLY A 3 -28.65 -67.72 -19.84
N GLU A 4 -28.41 -66.70 -20.67
CA GLU A 4 -27.82 -65.38 -20.29
C GLU A 4 -28.72 -64.29 -20.91
N PRO A 5 -28.59 -62.97 -20.60
CA PRO A 5 -28.20 -62.27 -19.35
C PRO A 5 -29.04 -60.97 -19.12
N LEU A 6 -28.85 -60.22 -18.01
CA LEU A 6 -28.68 -58.73 -18.06
C LEU A 6 -28.27 -58.05 -16.72
N ARG A 7 -27.06 -57.45 -16.78
CA ARG A 7 -26.57 -56.15 -16.26
C ARG A 7 -27.07 -55.58 -14.90
N ARG A 8 -26.09 -55.35 -14.02
CA ARG A 8 -26.12 -54.35 -12.93
C ARG A 8 -25.79 -52.94 -13.47
N GLY A 9 -26.51 -51.93 -13.01
CA GLY A 9 -26.05 -50.54 -12.87
C GLY A 9 -26.49 -50.03 -11.49
N SER A 10 -26.13 -48.87 -10.95
CA SER A 10 -25.00 -47.95 -11.10
C SER A 10 -25.18 -46.89 -9.98
N SER A 11 -24.09 -46.53 -9.29
CA SER A 11 -23.76 -45.30 -8.53
C SER A 11 -24.72 -44.51 -7.61
N ALA A 12 -24.29 -44.42 -6.33
CA ALA A 12 -23.84 -43.23 -5.55
C ALA A 12 -24.80 -42.12 -5.03
N ARG A 13 -24.68 -41.85 -3.71
CA ARG A 13 -24.73 -40.56 -2.92
C ARG A 13 -25.17 -40.90 -1.48
N GLY A 14 -24.72 -40.35 -0.35
CA GLY A 14 -23.96 -39.16 0.09
C GLY A 14 -24.61 -38.72 1.43
N PRO A 15 -23.87 -38.39 2.52
CA PRO A 15 -24.49 -38.15 3.83
C PRO A 15 -24.92 -36.68 4.04
N GLU A 16 -26.18 -36.55 4.47
CA GLU A 16 -26.82 -35.55 5.34
C GLU A 16 -26.30 -34.10 5.44
N ASP A 17 -27.04 -33.18 4.81
CA ASP A 17 -27.12 -31.75 5.16
C ASP A 17 -28.42 -31.49 5.95
N TYR A 18 -28.29 -31.10 7.22
CA TYR A 18 -29.39 -30.58 8.04
C TYR A 18 -29.42 -29.06 7.94
N THR A 19 -30.57 -28.50 7.55
CA THR A 19 -30.80 -27.08 7.26
C THR A 19 -31.70 -26.39 8.32
N LEU A 20 -31.53 -25.06 8.45
CA LEU A 20 -32.46 -24.00 8.94
C LEU A 20 -32.60 -23.84 10.47
N SER A 21 -32.71 -22.66 11.10
CA SER A 21 -32.85 -21.23 10.73
C SER A 21 -32.51 -20.40 12.00
N GLN A 22 -32.21 -19.09 12.00
CA GLN A 22 -33.17 -17.97 11.88
C GLN A 22 -32.47 -16.60 11.87
N ASP A 23 -33.17 -15.65 11.24
CA ASP A 23 -33.04 -14.20 11.04
C ASP A 23 -32.39 -13.31 12.13
N ALA A 24 -31.66 -12.26 11.70
CA ALA A 24 -32.06 -10.82 11.72
C ALA A 24 -30.84 -9.89 11.37
N PRO A 25 -30.95 -8.54 11.34
CA PRO A 25 -31.18 -7.70 10.16
C PRO A 25 -29.97 -6.82 9.74
N SER A 26 -30.14 -6.16 8.59
CA SER A 26 -29.28 -5.17 7.94
C SER A 26 -28.85 -3.99 8.83
N ALA A 27 -27.54 -3.68 8.83
CA ALA A 27 -26.99 -2.33 8.78
C ALA A 27 -25.48 -2.39 8.50
N GLY A 28 -25.04 -1.85 7.36
CA GLY A 28 -23.63 -1.67 7.04
C GLY A 28 -22.95 -0.84 8.12
N ARG A 29 -21.99 -1.44 8.82
CA ARG A 29 -21.06 -0.76 9.72
C ARG A 29 -19.74 -0.62 8.96
N PRO A 30 -19.11 0.57 8.92
CA PRO A 30 -17.79 0.68 8.34
C PRO A 30 -16.87 -0.25 9.13
N THR A 31 -16.27 -1.22 8.46
CA THR A 31 -15.17 -2.01 9.00
C THR A 31 -13.94 -1.10 9.05
N SER A 32 -13.94 -0.18 10.01
CA SER A 32 -12.71 0.44 10.48
C SER A 32 -11.94 -0.66 11.19
N THR A 33 -11.02 -1.32 10.47
CA THR A 33 -10.04 -2.21 11.08
C THR A 33 -9.29 -1.39 12.13
N GLN A 34 -9.64 -1.59 13.40
CA GLN A 34 -8.89 -0.98 14.50
C GLN A 34 -7.57 -1.73 14.62
N HIS A 35 -6.50 -1.19 14.04
CA HIS A 35 -5.15 -1.60 14.38
C HIS A 35 -4.78 -1.04 15.76
N SER A 36 -4.63 -1.94 16.73
CA SER A 36 -4.01 -1.65 18.01
C SER A 36 -2.51 -1.42 17.79
N SER A 37 -2.16 -0.22 17.33
CA SER A 37 -0.79 0.29 17.22
C SER A 37 -0.71 1.57 18.04
N GLN A 38 0.32 1.75 18.85
CA GLN A 38 0.55 2.98 19.63
C GLN A 38 0.75 4.24 18.76
N HIS A 39 0.79 4.11 17.42
CA HIS A 39 1.05 5.15 16.45
C HIS A 39 -0.09 5.20 15.43
N SER A 40 -0.58 6.40 15.12
CA SER A 40 -1.56 6.60 14.06
C SER A 40 -0.92 6.45 12.67
N SER A 41 -1.71 6.20 11.63
CA SER A 41 -1.22 6.17 10.25
C SER A 41 -0.64 7.52 9.82
N ASP A 42 -1.16 8.63 10.35
CA ASP A 42 -0.60 9.97 10.15
C ASP A 42 0.79 10.13 10.80
N ASP A 43 1.01 9.53 11.98
CA ASP A 43 2.34 9.52 12.64
C ASP A 43 3.35 8.71 11.81
N MET A 44 2.92 7.58 11.26
CA MET A 44 3.75 6.76 10.39
C MET A 44 4.11 7.51 9.10
N LEU A 45 3.15 8.21 8.51
CA LEU A 45 3.39 9.06 7.34
C LEU A 45 4.41 10.16 7.66
N ALA A 46 4.28 10.84 8.79
CA ALA A 46 5.23 11.87 9.20
C ALA A 46 6.66 11.31 9.38
N LEU A 47 6.79 10.12 9.97
CA LEU A 47 8.07 9.42 10.09
C LEU A 47 8.67 9.11 8.72
N VAL A 48 7.87 8.59 7.78
CA VAL A 48 8.29 8.28 6.42
C VAL A 48 8.79 9.54 5.72
N LEU A 49 8.03 10.64 5.76
CA LEU A 49 8.40 11.89 5.11
C LEU A 49 9.70 12.50 5.66
N ASN A 50 9.85 12.50 6.99
CA ASN A 50 11.08 12.96 7.64
C ASN A 50 12.28 12.09 7.24
N SER A 51 12.11 10.77 7.20
CA SER A 51 13.14 9.83 6.76
C SER A 51 13.57 10.07 5.32
N LEU A 52 12.61 10.37 4.43
CA LEU A 52 12.87 10.65 3.01
C LEU A 52 13.61 11.99 2.82
N ASP A 53 13.25 13.03 3.58
CA ASP A 53 13.95 14.32 3.54
C ASP A 53 15.40 14.21 4.04
N ASP A 54 15.61 13.53 5.18
CA ASP A 54 16.93 13.28 5.76
C ASP A 54 17.87 12.64 4.74
N ASP A 55 17.35 11.68 3.97
CA ASP A 55 18.09 10.93 2.96
C ASP A 55 18.10 11.58 1.57
N LYS A 56 17.58 12.81 1.47
CA LYS A 56 17.55 13.63 0.25
C LYS A 56 16.91 12.89 -0.92
N ALA A 57 15.77 12.27 -0.65
CA ALA A 57 14.90 11.74 -1.69
C ALA A 57 14.25 12.91 -2.47
N GLU A 58 13.98 12.67 -3.75
CA GLU A 58 13.48 13.69 -4.68
C GLU A 58 12.05 13.35 -5.12
N GLU A 59 11.32 14.35 -5.60
CA GLU A 59 9.95 14.19 -6.13
C GLU A 59 9.03 13.37 -5.20
N VAL A 60 9.07 13.66 -3.90
CA VAL A 60 8.27 12.95 -2.90
C VAL A 60 6.81 13.36 -3.04
N ILE A 61 5.94 12.39 -3.32
CA ILE A 61 4.50 12.58 -3.48
C ILE A 61 3.78 11.67 -2.50
N THR A 62 2.80 12.23 -1.79
CA THR A 62 1.91 11.48 -0.89
C THR A 62 0.53 11.37 -1.52
N ILE A 63 -0.04 10.17 -1.46
CA ILE A 63 -1.33 9.81 -2.02
C ILE A 63 -2.18 9.25 -0.87
N ASP A 64 -3.31 9.89 -0.58
CA ASP A 64 -4.29 9.39 0.37
C ASP A 64 -5.10 8.24 -0.27
N LEU A 65 -5.02 7.07 0.35
CA LEU A 65 -5.67 5.85 -0.11
C LEU A 65 -6.95 5.55 0.69
N ARG A 66 -7.21 6.29 1.79
CA ARG A 66 -8.39 6.07 2.63
C ARG A 66 -9.67 6.20 1.82
N GLY A 67 -10.53 5.20 1.93
CA GLY A 67 -11.77 5.13 1.16
C GLY A 67 -11.63 4.73 -0.32
N ARG A 68 -10.41 4.49 -0.81
CA ARG A 68 -10.14 3.97 -2.17
C ARG A 68 -9.76 2.49 -2.17
N THR A 69 -8.99 2.07 -1.17
CA THR A 69 -8.51 0.69 -1.02
C THR A 69 -8.31 0.37 0.46
N ALA A 70 -8.32 -0.92 0.80
CA ALA A 70 -8.07 -1.42 2.16
C ALA A 70 -6.61 -1.86 2.37
N ILE A 71 -5.72 -1.63 1.39
CA ILE A 71 -4.34 -2.11 1.42
C ILE A 71 -3.43 -1.31 2.37
N ALA A 72 -3.67 0.01 2.47
CA ALA A 72 -2.94 0.95 3.32
C ALA A 72 -3.72 2.28 3.37
N ASP A 73 -3.43 3.14 4.34
CA ASP A 73 -4.02 4.47 4.45
C ASP A 73 -3.32 5.49 3.55
N HIS A 74 -2.00 5.36 3.38
CA HIS A 74 -1.21 6.25 2.53
C HIS A 74 -0.27 5.48 1.60
N MET A 75 -0.03 6.06 0.43
CA MET A 75 1.07 5.67 -0.44
C MET A 75 2.00 6.85 -0.67
N VAL A 76 3.29 6.62 -0.53
CA VAL A 76 4.34 7.60 -0.79
C VAL A 76 5.18 7.13 -1.98
N ILE A 77 5.42 8.03 -2.93
CA ILE A 77 6.28 7.78 -4.09
C ILE A 77 7.44 8.76 -4.02
N ALA A 78 8.67 8.26 -4.10
CA ALA A 78 9.89 9.04 -4.01
C ALA A 78 10.93 8.57 -5.02
N SER A 79 11.89 9.44 -5.34
CA SER A 79 13.00 9.17 -6.25
C SER A 79 14.34 9.21 -5.49
N GLY A 80 15.29 8.35 -5.87
CA GLY A 80 16.68 8.39 -5.44
C GLY A 80 17.63 8.43 -6.64
N ARG A 81 18.67 9.27 -6.58
CA ARG A 81 19.55 9.58 -7.73
C ARG A 81 20.46 8.45 -8.19
N SER A 82 20.50 7.32 -7.47
CA SER A 82 21.32 6.15 -7.81
C SER A 82 20.79 4.90 -7.11
N SER A 83 21.06 3.71 -7.64
CA SER A 83 20.65 2.44 -7.01
C SER A 83 21.17 2.30 -5.58
N ARG A 84 22.38 2.83 -5.31
CA ARG A 84 22.95 2.87 -3.95
C ARG A 84 22.14 3.77 -3.01
N GLN A 85 21.71 4.95 -3.47
CA GLN A 85 20.88 5.83 -2.65
C GLN A 85 19.50 5.21 -2.42
N VAL A 86 18.88 4.64 -3.45
CA VAL A 86 17.59 3.94 -3.33
C VAL A 86 17.65 2.84 -2.26
N GLY A 87 18.68 1.97 -2.33
CA GLY A 87 18.89 0.93 -1.31
C GLY A 87 19.13 1.50 0.08
N ALA A 88 19.92 2.57 0.20
CA ALA A 88 20.20 3.22 1.48
C ALA A 88 18.96 3.90 2.09
N ILE A 89 18.13 4.57 1.29
CA ILE A 89 16.85 5.14 1.72
C ILE A 89 15.98 4.02 2.31
N ALA A 90 15.82 2.92 1.59
CA ALA A 90 14.99 1.80 2.03
C ALA A 90 15.49 1.16 3.33
N GLU A 91 16.80 0.92 3.45
CA GLU A 91 17.40 0.37 4.67
C GLU A 91 17.19 1.27 5.88
N LYS A 92 17.50 2.57 5.73
CA LYS A 92 17.40 3.52 6.83
C LYS A 92 15.95 3.77 7.24
N LEU A 93 15.04 3.87 6.28
CA LEU A 93 13.62 3.96 6.57
C LEU A 93 13.15 2.73 7.36
N ALA A 94 13.51 1.53 6.92
CA ALA A 94 13.12 0.31 7.62
C ALA A 94 13.66 0.23 9.04
N GLU A 95 14.89 0.67 9.25
CA GLU A 95 15.50 0.74 10.58
C GLU A 95 14.79 1.78 11.47
N ARG A 96 14.48 2.98 10.95
CA ARG A 96 13.71 4.00 11.68
C ARG A 96 12.31 3.50 12.07
N VAL A 97 11.61 2.85 11.13
CA VAL A 97 10.28 2.25 11.39
C VAL A 97 10.37 1.18 12.48
N LYS A 98 11.39 0.31 12.42
CA LYS A 98 11.63 -0.71 13.43
C LYS A 98 11.94 -0.13 14.80
N GLN A 99 12.68 0.98 14.87
CA GLN A 99 13.00 1.64 16.14
C GLN A 99 11.75 2.23 16.81
N VAL A 100 10.81 2.75 16.02
CA VAL A 100 9.59 3.36 16.55
C VAL A 100 8.51 2.33 16.85
N THR A 101 8.30 1.35 15.96
CA THR A 101 7.18 0.38 16.09
C THR A 101 7.59 -0.94 16.73
N GLY A 102 8.88 -1.23 16.84
CA GLY A 102 9.41 -2.54 17.23
C GLY A 102 9.29 -3.61 16.12
N ARG A 103 8.77 -3.27 14.93
CA ARG A 103 8.53 -4.20 13.83
C ARG A 103 9.30 -3.77 12.58
N SER A 104 9.97 -4.73 11.95
CA SER A 104 10.60 -4.46 10.65
C SER A 104 9.54 -4.42 9.56
N PRO A 105 9.51 -3.37 8.71
CA PRO A 105 8.66 -3.37 7.54
C PRO A 105 9.14 -4.40 6.52
N ARG A 106 8.24 -4.80 5.62
CA ARG A 106 8.60 -5.65 4.48
C ARG A 106 9.31 -4.80 3.42
N ILE A 107 10.39 -5.31 2.85
CA ILE A 107 11.14 -4.65 1.77
C ILE A 107 11.21 -5.60 0.57
N GLU A 108 10.90 -5.09 -0.62
CA GLU A 108 10.99 -5.83 -1.89
C GLU A 108 11.80 -5.04 -2.93
N GLY A 109 12.51 -5.72 -3.84
CA GLY A 109 13.24 -5.09 -4.96
C GLY A 109 14.61 -4.49 -4.62
N LYS A 110 15.02 -4.52 -3.34
CA LYS A 110 16.27 -3.93 -2.84
C LYS A 110 17.54 -4.40 -3.55
N ASP A 111 17.65 -5.68 -3.90
CA ASP A 111 18.86 -6.23 -4.51
C ASP A 111 19.15 -5.64 -5.91
N ALA A 112 18.11 -5.28 -6.66
CA ALA A 112 18.25 -4.59 -7.94
C ALA A 112 18.54 -3.09 -7.73
N GLY A 113 17.90 -2.47 -6.72
CA GLY A 113 18.08 -1.06 -6.39
C GLY A 113 17.51 -0.08 -7.41
N ASP A 114 16.85 -0.57 -8.45
CA ASP A 114 16.17 0.22 -9.47
C ASP A 114 14.78 0.70 -8.99
N TRP A 115 14.11 -0.15 -8.21
CA TRP A 115 12.85 0.13 -7.54
C TRP A 115 12.79 -0.68 -6.25
N VAL A 116 12.43 -0.01 -5.16
CA VAL A 116 12.22 -0.62 -3.86
C VAL A 116 10.84 -0.28 -3.33
N LEU A 117 10.15 -1.29 -2.83
CA LEU A 117 8.90 -1.18 -2.11
C LEU A 117 9.17 -1.41 -0.62
N ILE A 118 8.72 -0.49 0.23
CA ILE A 118 8.72 -0.64 1.69
C ILE A 118 7.26 -0.61 2.17
N ASP A 119 6.83 -1.69 2.80
CA ASP A 119 5.47 -1.85 3.34
C ASP A 119 5.49 -1.82 4.87
N THR A 120 4.83 -0.81 5.44
CA THR A 120 4.72 -0.56 6.89
C THR A 120 3.33 -0.87 7.45
N ASP A 121 2.53 -1.64 6.72
CA ASP A 121 1.09 -1.91 6.94
C ASP A 121 0.19 -0.68 6.70
N ASP A 122 0.45 0.45 7.37
CA ASP A 122 -0.41 1.65 7.27
C ASP A 122 0.04 2.59 6.12
N VAL A 123 1.33 2.57 5.76
CA VAL A 123 1.93 3.38 4.69
C VAL A 123 2.79 2.52 3.76
N ILE A 124 2.54 2.61 2.46
CA ILE A 124 3.34 1.94 1.42
C ILE A 124 4.26 2.96 0.75
N VAL A 125 5.56 2.70 0.72
CA VAL A 125 6.56 3.61 0.15
C VAL A 125 7.21 2.97 -1.07
N HIS A 126 7.14 3.67 -2.20
CA HIS A 126 7.85 3.30 -3.42
C HIS A 126 9.02 4.25 -3.62
N VAL A 127 10.24 3.71 -3.67
CA VAL A 127 11.45 4.48 -3.98
C VAL A 127 11.99 4.02 -5.31
N PHE A 128 12.04 4.92 -6.28
CA PHE A 128 12.46 4.64 -7.64
C PHE A 128 13.78 5.32 -7.98
N ARG A 129 14.47 4.79 -8.99
CA ARG A 129 15.36 5.61 -9.80
C ARG A 129 14.56 6.48 -10.77
N PRO A 130 14.96 7.74 -11.05
CA PRO A 130 14.22 8.63 -11.93
C PRO A 130 13.83 7.99 -13.27
N GLU A 131 14.77 7.32 -13.94
CA GLU A 131 14.50 6.68 -15.24
C GLU A 131 13.49 5.52 -15.17
N VAL A 132 13.41 4.84 -14.02
CA VAL A 132 12.48 3.73 -13.79
C VAL A 132 11.10 4.28 -13.45
N ARG A 133 11.04 5.35 -12.65
CA ARG A 133 9.80 6.06 -12.31
C ARG A 133 9.10 6.58 -13.57
N ASP A 134 9.86 7.19 -14.49
CA ASP A 134 9.35 7.72 -15.75
C ASP A 134 8.81 6.62 -16.69
N PHE A 135 9.34 5.40 -16.59
CA PHE A 135 8.88 4.25 -17.35
C PHE A 135 7.55 3.71 -16.80
N TYR A 136 7.44 3.53 -15.48
CA TYR A 136 6.25 2.94 -14.85
C TYR A 136 5.09 3.93 -14.62
N GLN A 137 5.38 5.22 -14.49
CA GLN A 137 4.39 6.32 -14.38
C GLN A 137 3.27 6.05 -13.36
N LEU A 138 3.59 5.44 -12.21
CA LEU A 138 2.60 5.06 -11.20
C LEU A 138 1.73 6.25 -10.78
N GLU A 139 2.31 7.44 -10.73
CA GLU A 139 1.62 8.69 -10.43
C GLU A 139 0.40 8.93 -11.33
N LYS A 140 0.44 8.55 -12.61
CA LYS A 140 -0.69 8.72 -13.54
C LYS A 140 -1.83 7.73 -13.30
N MET A 141 -1.55 6.60 -12.66
CA MET A 141 -2.58 5.61 -12.31
C MET A 141 -3.28 5.98 -11.00
N TRP A 142 -2.55 6.54 -10.05
CA TRP A 142 -3.05 6.80 -8.69
C TRP A 142 -3.49 8.24 -8.44
N LEU A 143 -3.01 9.20 -9.25
CA LEU A 143 -3.44 10.58 -9.21
C LEU A 143 -4.22 10.95 -10.48
N PRO A 144 -5.38 11.63 -10.35
CA PRO A 144 -5.96 12.34 -11.48
C PRO A 144 -4.97 13.39 -11.98
N ALA A 145 -4.95 13.66 -13.28
CA ALA A 145 -3.95 14.53 -13.93
C ALA A 145 -3.79 15.91 -13.25
N ASP A 146 -4.88 16.47 -12.73
CA ASP A 146 -4.89 17.75 -12.02
C ASP A 146 -4.18 17.70 -10.66
N ALA A 147 -4.27 16.57 -9.94
CA ALA A 147 -3.58 16.39 -8.67
C ALA A 147 -2.06 16.19 -8.87
N LEU A 148 -1.65 15.58 -9.99
CA LEU A 148 -0.24 15.43 -10.33
C LEU A 148 0.41 16.80 -10.63
N ALA A 149 -0.30 17.68 -11.35
CA ALA A 149 0.18 19.05 -11.59
C ALA A 149 0.41 19.79 -10.26
N ARG A 150 -0.56 19.76 -9.35
CA ARG A 150 -0.48 20.40 -8.02
C ARG A 150 0.63 19.84 -7.13
N SER A 151 0.96 18.56 -7.26
CA SER A 151 2.07 17.94 -6.51
C SER A 151 3.46 18.32 -7.03
N ARG A 152 3.56 18.83 -8.27
CA ARG A 152 4.82 19.26 -8.91
C ARG A 152 5.01 20.77 -8.88
N GLU A 153 3.96 21.52 -8.57
CA GLU A 153 4.08 22.96 -8.32
C GLU A 153 4.85 23.17 -7.01
N PRO A 154 5.95 23.94 -7.02
CA PRO A 154 6.60 24.35 -5.77
C PRO A 154 5.57 25.12 -4.95
N ALA A 155 5.47 24.81 -3.65
CA ALA A 155 4.59 25.52 -2.73
C ALA A 155 4.81 27.03 -2.89
N GLU A 156 3.84 27.74 -3.47
CA GLU A 156 4.00 29.16 -3.72
C GLU A 156 4.30 29.87 -2.39
N PRO A 157 5.32 30.73 -2.32
CA PRO A 157 5.57 31.51 -1.12
C PRO A 157 4.33 32.35 -0.86
N SER A 158 3.63 32.05 0.24
CA SER A 158 2.49 32.81 0.74
C SER A 158 2.85 34.28 0.70
N THR A 159 2.29 35.00 -0.27
CA THR A 159 2.55 36.43 -0.44
C THR A 159 1.94 37.13 0.75
N TYR A 160 2.80 37.53 1.69
CA TYR A 160 2.43 38.34 2.83
C TYR A 160 1.90 39.68 2.28
N GLN A 161 0.58 39.85 2.26
CA GLN A 161 -0.01 41.14 1.95
C GLN A 161 0.21 42.05 3.15
N PRO A 162 0.91 43.19 3.01
CA PRO A 162 0.94 44.17 4.08
C PRO A 162 -0.46 44.77 4.21
N LEU A 163 -1.01 44.72 5.43
CA LEU A 163 -2.19 45.49 5.82
C LEU A 163 -1.88 46.98 5.62
N VAL A 164 -2.60 47.62 4.71
CA VAL A 164 -2.69 49.08 4.59
C VAL A 164 -3.77 49.64 5.50
#